data_AF-A0A7V8W4I9-F1
#
_entry.id   AF-A0A7V8W4I9-F1
#
_cell.length_a   1.000
_cell.length_b   1.000
_cell.length_c   1.000
_cell.angle_alpha   90.00
_cell.angle_beta   90.00
_cell.angle_gamma   90.00
#
_symmetry.space_group_name_H-M   'P 1'
#
loop_
_entity.id
_entity.type
_entity.pdbx_description
1 polymer ?
#
loop_
_entity_poly.entity_id
_entity_poly.type
_entity_poly.pdbx_seq_one_letter_code
_entity_poly.pdbx_strand_id
1 'polypeptide(L)'
;ATLKLTGAQAALPIWVDFFRKAVPVVLIDFPIPSGIVTRTIDPHTAQLATTACPDLLEESFLEGTEPTIFCETHDPGLLERLKNIFGM
;
A
#
# COMPACT_ATOMS: atom_id res chain seq x y z
N ALA A 1 19.59 14.91 31.67
CA ALA A 1 20.17 15.02 30.32
C ALA A 1 19.33 14.19 29.37
N THR A 2 18.84 14.75 28.27
CA THR A 2 18.09 14.03 27.23
C THR A 2 19.07 13.39 26.24
N LEU A 3 18.85 12.12 25.89
CA LEU A 3 19.77 11.33 25.05
C LEU A 3 19.86 11.83 23.59
N LYS A 4 18.97 12.73 23.14
CA LYS A 4 18.91 13.28 21.76
C LYS A 4 18.89 12.21 20.65
N LEU A 5 18.31 11.05 20.93
CA LEU A 5 18.13 9.97 19.96
C LEU A 5 16.66 9.85 19.58
N THR A 6 16.39 9.52 18.32
CA THR A 6 15.04 9.14 17.85
C THR A 6 14.67 7.75 18.37
N GLY A 7 13.37 7.41 18.30
CA GLY A 7 12.91 6.06 18.66
C GLY A 7 13.59 4.96 17.84
N ALA A 8 13.83 5.20 16.55
CA ALA A 8 14.55 4.27 15.68
C ALA A 8 16.03 4.08 16.07
N GLN A 9 16.66 5.08 16.68
CA GLN A 9 18.06 5.00 17.10
C GLN A 9 18.23 4.37 18.48
N ALA A 10 17.29 4.61 19.41
CA ALA A 10 17.41 4.14 20.79
C ALA A 10 16.54 2.92 21.09
N ALA A 11 15.24 2.98 20.80
CA ALA A 11 14.29 1.95 21.20
C ALA A 11 14.27 0.76 20.24
N LEU A 12 14.34 1.00 18.92
CA LEU A 12 14.26 -0.05 17.91
C LEU A 12 15.36 -1.11 18.05
N PRO A 13 16.65 -0.79 18.28
CA PRO A 13 17.69 -1.81 18.46
C PRO A 13 17.41 -2.72 19.68
N ILE A 14 16.94 -2.14 20.79
CA ILE A 14 16.58 -2.89 22.01
C ILE A 14 15.42 -3.84 21.71
N TRP A 15 14.39 -3.36 21.02
CA TRP A 15 13.25 -4.19 20.64
C TRP A 15 13.65 -5.33 19.71
N VAL A 16 14.49 -5.06 18.69
CA VAL A 16 14.99 -6.07 17.75
C VAL A 16 15.77 -7.17 18.48
N ASP A 17 16.67 -6.80 19.39
CA ASP A 17 17.47 -7.75 20.17
C ASP A 17 16.62 -8.63 21.09
N PHE A 18 15.56 -8.06 21.68
CA PHE A 18 14.59 -8.81 22.46
C PHE A 18 13.77 -9.75 21.57
N PHE A 19 13.18 -9.23 20.49
CA PHE A 19 12.23 -9.97 19.66
C PHE A 19 12.90 -11.17 18.96
N ARG A 20 14.14 -11.01 18.49
CA ARG A 20 14.95 -12.10 17.91
C ARG A 20 15.19 -13.26 18.88
N LYS A 21 15.21 -13.00 20.18
CA LYS A 21 15.41 -14.03 21.22
C LYS A 21 14.08 -14.61 21.71
N ALA A 22 13.04 -13.80 21.75
CA ALA A 22 11.77 -14.13 22.39
C ALA A 22 10.76 -14.81 21.46
N VAL A 23 10.79 -14.52 20.16
CA VAL A 23 9.74 -14.97 19.22
C VAL A 23 10.35 -15.94 18.21
N PRO A 24 9.91 -17.21 18.16
CA PRO A 24 10.30 -18.11 17.09
C PRO A 24 9.78 -17.56 15.76
N VAL A 25 10.54 -17.73 14.68
CA VAL A 25 10.06 -17.37 13.33
C VAL A 25 8.92 -18.31 12.98
N VAL A 26 7.69 -17.87 13.24
CA VAL A 26 6.47 -18.55 12.80
C VAL A 26 5.95 -17.74 11.63
N LEU A 27 5.98 -18.35 10.44
CA LEU A 27 5.26 -17.84 9.28
C LEU A 27 3.79 -18.18 9.47
N ILE A 28 3.10 -17.37 10.24
CA ILE A 28 1.63 -17.37 10.25
C ILE A 28 1.15 -16.51 9.11
N ASP A 29 0.23 -17.05 8.31
CA ASP A 29 -0.53 -16.23 7.38
C ASP A 29 -1.31 -15.18 8.20
N PHE A 30 -1.25 -13.93 7.76
CA PHE A 30 -2.08 -12.88 8.32
C PHE A 30 -3.39 -12.85 7.52
N PRO A 31 -4.49 -13.43 8.03
CA PRO A 31 -5.73 -13.45 7.28
C PRO A 31 -6.23 -12.02 7.08
N ILE A 32 -6.58 -11.70 5.83
CA ILE A 32 -7.13 -10.39 5.49
C ILE A 32 -8.49 -10.24 6.21
N PRO A 33 -8.66 -9.23 7.07
CA PRO A 33 -9.93 -8.99 7.75
C PRO A 33 -11.06 -8.68 6.76
N SER A 34 -12.30 -8.94 7.16
CA SER A 34 -13.47 -8.55 6.36
C SER A 34 -13.55 -7.02 6.22
N GLY A 35 -13.98 -6.55 5.04
CA GLY A 35 -14.06 -5.12 4.74
C GLY A 35 -12.73 -4.50 4.32
N ILE A 36 -11.67 -5.31 4.10
CA ILE A 36 -10.45 -4.84 3.44
C ILE A 36 -10.49 -5.23 1.97
N VAL A 37 -10.24 -4.26 1.10
CA VAL A 37 -10.15 -4.46 -0.36
C VAL A 37 -8.77 -4.03 -0.84
N THR A 38 -8.22 -4.73 -1.82
CA THR A 38 -6.97 -4.34 -2.48
C THR A 38 -7.27 -3.66 -3.81
N ARG A 39 -6.57 -2.57 -4.10
CA ARG A 39 -6.59 -1.89 -5.40
C ARG A 39 -5.18 -1.64 -5.88
N THR A 40 -4.99 -1.69 -7.19
CA THR A 40 -3.75 -1.26 -7.83
C THR A 40 -3.84 0.23 -8.11
N ILE A 41 -2.93 1.00 -7.54
CA ILE A 41 -2.87 2.45 -7.65
C ILE A 41 -1.55 2.91 -8.26
N ASP A 42 -1.54 4.12 -8.79
CA ASP A 42 -0.32 4.85 -9.12
C ASP A 42 0.23 5.49 -7.83
N PRO A 43 1.44 5.13 -7.37
CA PRO A 43 1.98 5.61 -6.10
C PRO A 43 2.22 7.12 -6.05
N HIS A 44 2.27 7.80 -7.19
CA HIS A 44 2.46 9.25 -7.25
C HIS A 44 1.15 10.03 -7.09
N THR A 45 0.03 9.46 -7.52
CA THR A 45 -1.28 10.14 -7.53
C THR A 45 -2.27 9.55 -6.53
N ALA A 46 -2.03 8.34 -6.04
CA ALA A 46 -2.95 7.54 -5.24
C ALA A 46 -4.31 7.27 -5.94
N GLN A 47 -4.35 7.40 -7.27
CA GLN A 47 -5.51 7.08 -8.10
C GLN A 47 -5.40 5.65 -8.65
N LEU A 48 -6.52 5.07 -9.09
CA LEU A 48 -6.53 3.74 -9.68
C LEU A 48 -5.59 3.71 -10.90
N ALA A 49 -4.63 2.78 -10.88
CA ALA A 49 -3.64 2.72 -11.94
C ALA A 49 -4.30 2.35 -13.28
N THR A 50 -3.73 2.87 -14.37
CA THR A 50 -4.04 2.48 -15.73
C THR A 50 -2.84 1.75 -16.35
N THR A 51 -3.00 1.22 -17.55
CA THR A 51 -1.91 0.60 -18.32
C THR A 51 -0.79 1.57 -18.70
N ALA A 52 -1.03 2.88 -18.59
CA ALA A 52 -0.02 3.91 -18.84
C ALA A 52 0.79 4.30 -17.59
N CYS A 53 0.37 3.88 -16.39
CA CYS A 53 1.11 4.17 -15.17
C CYS A 53 2.47 3.44 -15.19
N PRO A 54 3.60 4.16 -15.01
CA PRO A 54 4.93 3.55 -15.03
C PRO A 54 5.18 2.65 -13.82
N ASP A 55 4.59 3.02 -12.68
CA ASP A 55 4.67 2.30 -11.42
C ASP A 55 3.27 1.89 -10.96
N LEU A 56 3.18 0.66 -10.47
CA LEU A 56 1.96 0.06 -9.95
C LEU A 56 2.20 -0.36 -8.50
N LEU A 57 1.31 0.05 -7.60
CA LEU A 57 1.34 -0.33 -6.20
C LEU A 57 0.01 -0.99 -5.83
N GLU A 58 0.06 -2.22 -5.32
CA GLU A 58 -1.09 -2.84 -4.68
C GLU A 58 -1.20 -2.33 -3.24
N GLU A 59 -2.30 -1.63 -2.94
CA GLU A 59 -2.56 -1.09 -1.62
C GLU A 59 -3.90 -1.59 -1.07
N SER A 60 -3.93 -1.81 0.23
CA SER A 60 -5.12 -2.27 0.97
C SER A 60 -5.88 -1.08 1.55
N PHE A 61 -7.19 -1.06 1.30
CA PHE A 61 -8.10 -0.02 1.74
C PHE A 61 -9.22 -0.63 2.59
N LEU A 62 -9.80 0.17 3.48
CA LEU A 62 -11.11 -0.15 4.02
C LEU A 62 -12.13 -0.02 2.87
N GLU A 63 -13.04 -0.98 2.75
CA GLU A 63 -14.10 -0.96 1.75
C GLU A 63 -14.88 0.36 1.79
N GLY A 64 -15.03 0.99 0.62
CA GLY A 64 -15.66 2.30 0.46
C GLY A 64 -14.72 3.49 0.67
N THR A 65 -13.45 3.24 1.02
CA THR A 65 -12.40 4.28 1.13
C THR A 65 -11.36 4.19 0.01
N GLU A 66 -11.45 3.16 -0.84
CA GLU A 66 -10.54 3.04 -1.97
C GLU A 66 -10.75 4.16 -3.01
N PRO A 67 -9.70 4.54 -3.76
CA PRO A 67 -9.86 5.49 -4.86
C PRO A 67 -10.79 4.92 -5.93
N THR A 68 -11.67 5.78 -6.45
CA THR A 68 -12.61 5.45 -7.53
C THR A 68 -12.27 6.13 -8.85
N ILE A 69 -11.28 7.01 -8.85
CA ILE A 69 -10.84 7.79 -10.01
C ILE A 69 -9.59 7.12 -10.57
N PHE A 70 -9.56 6.93 -11.88
CA PHE A 70 -8.39 6.43 -12.61
C PHE A 70 -7.33 7.50 -12.76
N CYS A 71 -6.06 7.10 -12.75
CA CYS A 71 -4.91 7.98 -12.91
C CYS A 71 -5.09 8.91 -14.11
N GLU A 72 -5.11 10.21 -13.83
CA GLU A 72 -5.31 11.26 -14.85
C GLU A 72 -3.98 11.77 -15.42
N THR A 73 -2.87 11.52 -14.71
CA THR A 73 -1.53 11.98 -15.08
C THR A 73 -0.94 11.21 -16.25
N HIS A 74 -1.23 9.91 -16.33
CA HIS A 74 -0.71 9.01 -17.35
C HIS A 74 -1.84 8.61 -18.29
N ASP A 75 -1.88 9.16 -19.50
CA ASP A 75 -2.97 8.92 -20.47
C ASP A 75 -2.85 7.52 -21.11
N PRO A 76 -3.78 6.59 -20.83
CA PRO A 76 -3.79 5.28 -21.48
C PRO A 76 -4.44 5.31 -22.87
N GLY A 77 -4.89 6.49 -23.34
CA GLY A 77 -5.59 6.70 -24.59
C GLY A 77 -7.10 6.54 -24.46
N LEU A 78 -7.84 7.06 -25.45
CA LEU A 78 -9.30 7.14 -25.43
C LEU A 78 -10.00 5.79 -25.23
N LEU A 79 -9.52 4.74 -25.91
CA LEU A 79 -10.16 3.43 -25.87
C LEU A 79 -10.12 2.82 -24.47
N GLU A 80 -8.98 2.86 -23.79
CA GLU A 80 -8.84 2.36 -22.42
C GLU A 80 -9.65 3.21 -21.42
N ARG A 81 -9.70 4.54 -21.61
CA ARG A 81 -10.56 5.39 -20.79
C ARG A 81 -12.03 5.00 -20.91
N LEU A 82 -12.51 4.70 -22.12
CA LEU A 82 -13.88 4.24 -22.33
C LEU A 82 -14.12 2.88 -21.66
N LYS A 83 -13.20 1.93 -21.79
CA LYS A 83 -13.31 0.62 -21.10
C LYS A 83 -13.42 0.80 -19.58
N ASN A 84 -12.55 1.62 -19.00
CA ASN A 84 -12.50 1.88 -17.56
C ASN A 84 -13.78 2.57 -17.04
N ILE A 85 -14.41 3.42 -17.85
CA ILE A 85 -15.66 4.11 -17.50
C ILE A 85 -16.87 3.18 -17.60
N PHE A 86 -16.92 2.35 -18.65
CA PHE A 86 -18.08 1.51 -18.93
C PHE A 86 -17.98 0.08 -18.36
N GLY A 87 -16.83 -0.28 -17.76
CA GLY A 87 -16.61 -1.60 -17.17
C GLY A 87 -16.72 -2.76 -18.17
N MET A 88 -16.34 -2.53 -19.43
CA MET A 88 -16.38 -3.51 -20.54
C MET A 88 -15.01 -4.09 -20.86
#